data_AF-A0A166LGV0-F1
#
_entry.id   AF-A0A166LGV0-F1
#
_cell.length_a   1.000
_cell.length_b   1.000
_cell.length_c   1.000
_cell.angle_alpha   90.00
_cell.angle_beta   90.00
_cell.angle_gamma   90.00
#
_symmetry.space_group_name_H-M   'P 1'
#
loop_
_entity.id
_entity.type
_entity.pdbx_description
1 polymer ?
#
loop_
_entity_poly.entity_id
_entity_poly.type
_entity_poly.pdbx_seq_one_letter_code
_entity_poly.pdbx_strand_id
1 'polypeptide(L)'
;MCPPSPTFSLDSFTDVSSDVKHAPSQAVVNTLAAVVSACQNESHEGDPVNALDSRFSVRPGGLDAQGDSTGDVSIQGSSTVTAVAEDASSDGRCDKSERYFFTADMLTFMVETTAYRVHAYLFSMYSPFWAQRLACEPRSDRICLDNVTKAEMDAFLSTQYPSPTESRNPRTVSEWKAILRLASMWQFEVPRQHAIMALDTRIESPLEKLILARAHDIEDWLHPAFAALCKRPDPLSSDEAQKLSLGDVLAIMTAREALLKANGACLPSEGKVDDFVKQHIHAPRPTTELPRTLLTLSAPPKADELKVLSQHLLAGSYQEVVATIEADNIEAFCHTLADFSSVLRDSTRIDPVLKAILHRGALDPSFIPVGTRLLEALPLILRGLKTCQPGRVLIDEGEFKKLLRIHASTLRGVWRKCAESNAKFGSMELALRHVLSTAYPAYIRQDFEAIMDRCDCLTSSWDKYERLKANLEDFLESLVEAALIPSI
;
A
#
# COMPACT_ATOMS: atom_id res chain seq x y z
N MET A 1 17.94 59.94 -22.90
CA MET A 1 17.13 60.34 -24.07
C MET A 1 16.00 59.33 -24.21
N CYS A 2 14.76 59.70 -23.89
CA CYS A 2 13.58 58.94 -24.31
C CYS A 2 13.34 59.14 -25.82
N PRO A 3 12.58 58.24 -26.44
CA PRO A 3 11.32 58.68 -27.07
C PRO A 3 10.10 57.85 -26.61
N PRO A 4 8.88 58.33 -26.86
CA PRO A 4 7.70 58.10 -26.01
C PRO A 4 6.70 57.06 -26.55
N SER A 5 5.73 56.74 -25.69
CA SER A 5 4.50 55.98 -25.91
C SER A 5 3.67 56.42 -27.13
N PRO A 6 2.71 55.59 -27.59
CA PRO A 6 1.45 56.08 -28.12
C PRO A 6 0.31 55.81 -27.13
N THR A 7 -0.22 56.89 -26.57
CA THR A 7 -1.58 57.02 -26.05
C THR A 7 -2.55 57.22 -27.20
N PHE A 8 -3.68 56.50 -27.20
CA PHE A 8 -5.00 56.91 -27.75
C PHE A 8 -6.02 55.93 -27.15
N SER A 9 -6.73 56.28 -26.07
CA SER A 9 -7.92 57.16 -25.95
C SER A 9 -9.13 56.68 -26.76
N LEU A 10 -10.13 56.27 -25.99
CA LEU A 10 -11.52 56.00 -26.32
C LEU A 10 -12.18 57.16 -27.07
N ASP A 11 -13.11 56.79 -27.95
CA ASP A 11 -14.45 57.35 -28.16
C ASP A 11 -14.97 56.68 -29.46
N SER A 12 -16.19 56.20 -29.66
CA SER A 12 -17.50 56.32 -29.04
C SER A 12 -18.43 55.56 -30.04
N PHE A 13 -19.53 54.87 -29.70
CA PHE A 13 -20.85 55.40 -29.34
C PHE A 13 -21.75 54.15 -29.16
N THR A 14 -22.47 54.10 -28.02
CA THR A 14 -23.92 53.82 -27.83
C THR A 14 -24.60 52.66 -28.53
N ASP A 15 -25.64 52.00 -28.02
CA ASP A 15 -26.38 51.95 -26.75
C ASP A 15 -27.52 50.92 -27.02
N VAL A 16 -28.21 50.50 -25.97
CA VAL A 16 -29.55 49.89 -25.86
C VAL A 16 -29.55 48.60 -25.01
N SER A 17 -29.90 48.83 -23.71
CA SER A 17 -30.79 48.08 -22.79
C SER A 17 -30.64 46.57 -22.64
N SER A 18 -30.80 45.92 -21.49
CA SER A 18 -31.18 46.16 -20.09
C SER A 18 -31.07 44.75 -19.47
N ASP A 19 -30.66 44.43 -18.24
CA ASP A 19 -31.26 44.83 -16.99
C ASP A 19 -30.61 44.03 -15.82
N VAL A 20 -30.71 44.58 -14.60
CA VAL A 20 -30.54 43.96 -13.26
C VAL A 20 -29.14 43.58 -12.74
N LYS A 21 -28.63 44.47 -11.87
CA LYS A 21 -27.64 44.20 -10.81
C LYS A 21 -28.30 43.46 -9.64
N HIS A 22 -27.69 42.39 -9.14
CA HIS A 22 -27.84 41.95 -7.75
C HIS A 22 -26.49 41.60 -7.13
N ALA A 23 -26.06 42.43 -6.19
CA ALA A 23 -25.05 42.11 -5.20
C ALA A 23 -25.67 41.14 -4.16
N PRO A 24 -24.95 40.12 -3.66
CA PRO A 24 -25.47 39.29 -2.60
C PRO A 24 -25.50 40.06 -1.28
N SER A 25 -26.68 40.03 -0.67
CA SER A 25 -27.09 40.60 0.61
C SER A 25 -26.21 40.16 1.79
N GLN A 26 -25.99 41.10 2.71
CA GLN A 26 -25.36 40.97 4.04
C GLN A 26 -25.93 39.83 4.93
N ALA A 27 -26.96 39.11 4.48
CA ALA A 27 -27.56 37.98 5.16
C ALA A 27 -26.66 36.73 5.24
N VAL A 28 -25.74 36.51 4.28
CA VAL A 28 -24.89 35.29 4.26
C VAL A 28 -23.74 35.36 5.27
N VAL A 29 -23.26 36.56 5.60
CA VAL A 29 -22.18 36.75 6.58
C VAL A 29 -22.70 36.57 8.02
N ASN A 30 -23.98 36.89 8.27
CA ASN A 30 -24.55 36.79 9.62
C ASN A 30 -24.97 35.37 10.02
N THR A 31 -25.17 34.46 9.06
CA THR A 31 -25.50 33.05 9.37
C THR A 31 -24.27 32.27 9.88
N LEU A 32 -23.06 32.63 9.46
CA LEU A 32 -21.82 32.00 9.93
C LEU A 32 -21.38 32.47 11.33
N ALA A 33 -21.79 33.67 11.75
CA ALA A 33 -21.52 34.17 13.10
C ALA A 33 -22.45 33.55 14.17
N ALA A 34 -23.67 33.13 13.80
CA ALA A 34 -24.63 32.52 14.73
C ALA A 34 -24.28 31.06 15.08
N VAL A 35 -23.65 30.33 14.16
CA VAL A 35 -23.23 28.93 14.39
C VAL A 35 -22.02 28.85 15.32
N VAL A 36 -21.13 29.85 15.30
CA VAL A 36 -19.94 29.90 16.17
C VAL A 36 -20.29 30.32 17.60
N SER A 37 -21.39 31.03 17.83
CA SER A 37 -21.82 31.43 19.18
C SER A 37 -22.68 30.40 19.91
N ALA A 38 -23.20 29.38 19.22
CA ALA A 38 -24.05 28.34 19.81
C ALA A 38 -23.26 27.17 20.43
N CYS A 39 -21.96 27.05 20.17
CA CYS A 39 -21.11 26.00 20.74
C CYS A 39 -20.43 26.39 22.07
N GLN A 40 -20.80 27.51 22.68
CA GLN A 40 -20.16 28.03 23.91
C GLN A 40 -21.05 28.01 25.17
N ASN A 41 -22.24 27.41 25.16
CA ASN A 41 -23.05 27.27 26.37
C ASN A 41 -23.76 25.93 26.38
N GLU A 42 -23.19 24.96 27.08
CA GLU A 42 -23.96 23.95 27.84
C GLU A 42 -23.01 23.30 28.87
N SER A 43 -23.30 23.53 30.15
CA SER A 43 -22.63 22.94 31.32
C SER A 43 -23.67 22.79 32.43
N HIS A 44 -23.53 21.71 33.22
CA HIS A 44 -24.28 21.32 34.44
C HIS A 44 -25.58 20.53 34.18
N GLU A 45 -25.90 19.40 34.83
CA GLU A 45 -25.69 18.78 36.17
C GLU A 45 -25.61 17.23 36.01
N GLY A 46 -25.04 16.38 36.88
CA GLY A 46 -24.47 16.44 38.23
C GLY A 46 -24.12 15.00 38.70
N ASP A 47 -23.10 14.88 39.57
CA ASP A 47 -22.68 13.65 40.29
C ASP A 47 -23.50 13.47 41.59
N PRO A 48 -23.53 12.27 42.24
CA PRO A 48 -22.57 11.99 43.32
C PRO A 48 -22.15 10.50 43.57
N VAL A 49 -20.82 10.31 43.71
CA VAL A 49 -20.00 9.50 44.68
C VAL A 49 -20.19 8.01 45.04
N ASN A 50 -19.00 7.37 45.15
CA ASN A 50 -18.50 6.41 46.17
C ASN A 50 -18.63 4.88 45.98
N ALA A 51 -17.49 4.16 45.90
CA ALA A 51 -16.86 3.47 47.04
C ALA A 51 -16.06 2.17 46.68
N LEU A 52 -14.84 2.10 47.24
CA LEU A 52 -14.20 0.94 47.91
C LEU A 52 -13.72 -0.30 47.12
N ASP A 53 -12.42 -0.30 46.82
CA ASP A 53 -11.36 -1.04 47.53
C ASP A 53 -11.60 -2.49 48.04
N SER A 54 -10.78 -3.40 47.50
CA SER A 54 -9.98 -4.41 48.23
C SER A 54 -10.53 -5.84 48.52
N ARG A 55 -9.62 -6.81 48.28
CA ARG A 55 -9.46 -8.17 48.87
C ARG A 55 -10.44 -9.24 48.32
N PHE A 56 -10.06 -10.50 48.09
CA PHE A 56 -9.21 -11.40 48.86
C PHE A 56 -8.58 -12.48 47.95
N SER A 57 -7.32 -12.79 48.23
CA SER A 57 -6.65 -14.03 47.86
C SER A 57 -7.04 -15.13 48.86
N VAL A 58 -7.45 -16.31 48.39
CA VAL A 58 -7.30 -17.58 49.13
C VAL A 58 -7.04 -18.71 48.13
N ARG A 59 -6.04 -19.53 48.46
CA ARG A 59 -5.50 -20.69 47.75
C ARG A 59 -5.90 -21.97 48.54
N PRO A 60 -5.36 -23.16 48.22
CA PRO A 60 -5.98 -24.29 47.53
C PRO A 60 -6.41 -25.47 48.46
N GLY A 61 -7.03 -26.51 47.89
CA GLY A 61 -7.18 -27.81 48.53
C GLY A 61 -6.91 -28.94 47.53
N GLY A 62 -5.93 -29.80 47.84
CA GLY A 62 -5.70 -31.08 47.16
C GLY A 62 -6.48 -32.22 47.81
N LEU A 63 -6.22 -33.45 47.34
CA LEU A 63 -6.29 -34.80 47.94
C LEU A 63 -6.22 -35.79 46.76
N ASP A 64 -5.10 -36.51 46.57
CA ASP A 64 -4.88 -37.94 46.91
C ASP A 64 -5.17 -38.86 45.71
N ALA A 65 -4.57 -40.04 45.46
CA ALA A 65 -3.32 -40.71 45.83
C ALA A 65 -3.30 -42.05 45.03
N GLN A 66 -2.10 -42.58 44.73
CA GLN A 66 -1.75 -43.99 44.43
C GLN A 66 -2.38 -44.65 43.18
N GLY A 67 -1.71 -45.50 42.39
CA GLY A 67 -0.44 -46.25 42.33
C GLY A 67 -0.60 -47.12 41.05
N ASP A 68 0.30 -47.94 40.54
CA ASP A 68 1.66 -48.38 40.80
C ASP A 68 2.04 -49.26 39.57
N SER A 69 3.33 -49.39 39.27
CA SER A 69 3.97 -50.53 38.55
C SER A 69 3.56 -50.85 37.10
N THR A 70 4.37 -51.34 36.16
CA THR A 70 5.80 -51.60 35.90
C THR A 70 5.81 -52.28 34.51
N GLY A 71 6.80 -52.07 33.65
CA GLY A 71 6.95 -52.91 32.44
C GLY A 71 7.83 -52.33 31.34
N ASP A 72 9.13 -52.61 31.44
CA ASP A 72 10.19 -52.31 30.49
C ASP A 72 10.24 -53.39 29.39
N VAL A 73 10.29 -53.02 28.09
CA VAL A 73 10.88 -53.84 27.01
C VAL A 73 11.46 -52.93 25.92
N SER A 74 12.77 -53.10 25.71
CA SER A 74 13.59 -52.54 24.63
C SER A 74 13.15 -52.95 23.22
N ILE A 75 13.17 -51.99 22.29
CA ILE A 75 13.10 -52.25 20.84
C ILE A 75 14.53 -52.27 20.27
N GLN A 76 14.95 -53.41 19.74
CA GLN A 76 16.05 -53.53 18.77
C GLN A 76 15.47 -53.69 17.36
N GLY A 77 16.12 -53.05 16.39
CA GLY A 77 16.33 -53.66 15.07
C GLY A 77 15.47 -53.18 13.90
N SER A 78 15.99 -52.17 13.21
CA SER A 78 16.18 -52.09 11.75
C SER A 78 15.00 -52.32 10.78
N SER A 79 14.68 -51.22 10.09
CA SER A 79 14.59 -51.08 8.62
C SER A 79 13.71 -52.02 7.81
N THR A 80 12.74 -51.39 7.15
CA THR A 80 12.24 -51.54 5.76
C THR A 80 10.73 -51.69 5.73
N VAL A 81 10.02 -50.62 5.33
CA VAL A 81 8.67 -50.77 4.78
C VAL A 81 8.56 -49.95 3.51
N THR A 82 8.66 -50.71 2.43
CA THR A 82 8.27 -50.44 1.06
C THR A 82 6.86 -49.87 0.99
N ALA A 83 6.65 -48.95 0.04
CA ALA A 83 5.34 -48.45 -0.35
C ALA A 83 4.35 -49.60 -0.61
N VAL A 84 3.13 -49.48 -0.09
CA VAL A 84 2.01 -50.35 -0.48
C VAL A 84 0.81 -49.46 -0.79
N ALA A 85 0.28 -49.69 -1.99
CA ALA A 85 -0.84 -49.01 -2.60
C ALA A 85 -2.16 -49.29 -1.87
N GLU A 86 -3.13 -48.43 -2.16
CA GLU A 86 -4.53 -48.45 -1.73
C GLU A 86 -5.19 -49.83 -1.86
N ASP A 87 -5.98 -50.20 -0.85
CA ASP A 87 -7.03 -51.19 -0.99
C ASP A 87 -8.31 -50.67 -0.34
N ALA A 88 -9.44 -50.93 -0.98
CA ALA A 88 -10.76 -50.39 -0.64
C ALA A 88 -11.71 -51.46 -0.07
N SER A 89 -12.73 -51.00 0.65
CA SER A 89 -13.91 -51.69 1.25
C SER A 89 -13.73 -52.16 2.71
N SER A 90 -14.68 -52.01 3.64
CA SER A 90 -16.08 -51.56 3.63
C SER A 90 -16.50 -51.00 5.00
N ASP A 91 -17.24 -49.88 4.97
CA ASP A 91 -18.31 -49.42 5.87
C ASP A 91 -18.20 -49.61 7.40
N GLY A 92 -17.67 -48.57 8.04
CA GLY A 92 -18.25 -48.01 9.26
C GLY A 92 -18.35 -46.50 9.04
N ARG A 93 -19.55 -45.92 9.09
CA ARG A 93 -19.71 -44.46 9.10
C ARG A 93 -19.08 -43.90 10.36
N CYS A 94 -17.78 -43.62 10.29
CA CYS A 94 -17.05 -42.94 11.33
C CYS A 94 -17.32 -41.45 11.17
N ASP A 95 -18.11 -40.89 12.08
CA ASP A 95 -18.30 -39.45 12.15
C ASP A 95 -16.95 -38.83 12.50
N LYS A 96 -16.30 -38.28 11.48
CA LYS A 96 -15.01 -37.61 11.60
C LYS A 96 -15.20 -36.42 12.53
N SER A 97 -14.41 -36.37 13.61
CA SER A 97 -14.43 -35.21 14.50
C SER A 97 -14.05 -33.97 13.70
N GLU A 98 -14.95 -32.99 13.62
CA GLU A 98 -14.69 -31.70 12.96
C GLU A 98 -13.46 -30.98 13.54
N ARG A 99 -13.11 -31.27 14.80
CA ARG A 99 -11.97 -30.66 15.51
C ARG A 99 -10.68 -31.49 15.48
N TYR A 100 -10.78 -32.81 15.43
CA TYR A 100 -9.63 -33.72 15.63
C TYR A 100 -9.38 -34.70 14.47
N PHE A 101 -10.08 -34.54 13.34
CA PHE A 101 -9.81 -35.29 12.12
C PHE A 101 -9.00 -34.45 11.13
N PHE A 102 -7.68 -34.56 11.21
CA PHE A 102 -6.77 -33.79 10.36
C PHE A 102 -6.53 -34.51 9.02
N THR A 103 -6.65 -33.80 7.89
CA THR A 103 -6.16 -34.29 6.59
C THR A 103 -4.63 -34.15 6.56
N ALA A 104 -3.92 -35.20 6.11
CA ALA A 104 -2.46 -35.24 6.09
C ALA A 104 -1.87 -34.43 4.91
N ASP A 105 -2.33 -33.19 4.76
CA ASP A 105 -1.91 -32.32 3.67
C ASP A 105 -0.62 -31.59 4.07
N MET A 106 0.43 -31.81 3.29
CA MET A 106 1.74 -31.19 3.49
C MET A 106 1.91 -30.04 2.50
N LEU A 107 2.41 -28.91 3.01
CA LEU A 107 2.71 -27.72 2.24
C LEU A 107 4.22 -27.58 2.09
N THR A 108 4.69 -27.32 0.87
CA THR A 108 6.12 -27.09 0.60
C THR A 108 6.37 -25.62 0.30
N PHE A 109 7.04 -24.91 1.20
CA PHE A 109 7.55 -23.57 0.96
C PHE A 109 8.97 -23.63 0.39
N MET A 110 9.24 -22.85 -0.65
CA MET A 110 10.57 -22.62 -1.18
C MET A 110 11.03 -21.22 -0.74
N VAL A 111 12.05 -21.16 0.10
CA VAL A 111 12.61 -19.91 0.63
C VAL A 111 14.09 -19.89 0.27
N GLU A 112 14.52 -18.90 -0.51
CA GLU A 112 15.85 -18.87 -1.11
C GLU A 112 16.16 -20.19 -1.85
N THR A 113 17.11 -20.98 -1.35
CA THR A 113 17.50 -22.30 -1.89
C THR A 113 17.03 -23.47 -1.02
N THR A 114 16.25 -23.20 0.04
CA THR A 114 15.85 -24.20 1.05
C THR A 114 14.36 -24.52 0.92
N ALA A 115 14.03 -25.82 0.93
CA ALA A 115 12.65 -26.30 0.94
C ALA A 115 12.19 -26.60 2.38
N TYR A 116 11.05 -26.04 2.76
CA TYR A 116 10.40 -26.26 4.04
C TYR A 116 9.11 -27.03 3.83
N ARG A 117 9.02 -28.23 4.40
CA ARG A 117 7.81 -29.05 4.33
C ARG A 117 7.10 -29.03 5.68
N VAL A 118 5.91 -28.44 5.70
CA VAL A 118 5.14 -28.16 6.92
C VAL A 118 3.70 -28.63 6.76
N HIS A 119 2.96 -28.69 7.86
CA HIS A 119 1.57 -29.14 7.86
C HIS A 119 0.67 -28.02 7.35
N ALA A 120 -0.02 -28.23 6.22
CA ALA A 120 -0.91 -27.23 5.63
C ALA A 120 -2.00 -26.79 6.62
N TYR A 121 -2.47 -27.75 7.42
CA TYR A 121 -3.46 -27.54 8.46
C TYR A 121 -3.10 -26.42 9.45
N LEU A 122 -1.85 -26.34 9.93
CA LEU A 122 -1.46 -25.30 10.89
C LEU A 122 -1.53 -23.90 10.25
N PHE A 123 -1.23 -23.81 8.96
CA PHE A 123 -1.30 -22.55 8.23
C PHE A 123 -2.75 -22.17 7.93
N SER A 124 -3.58 -23.10 7.46
CA SER A 124 -5.01 -22.81 7.23
C SER A 124 -5.78 -22.55 8.52
N MET A 125 -5.43 -23.20 9.63
CA MET A 125 -6.14 -23.05 10.90
C MET A 125 -5.84 -21.70 11.57
N TYR A 126 -4.55 -21.33 11.64
CA TYR A 126 -4.11 -20.19 12.44
C TYR A 126 -3.85 -18.92 11.63
N SER A 127 -3.98 -18.98 10.30
CA SER A 127 -3.85 -17.83 9.41
C SER A 127 -5.00 -17.76 8.41
N PRO A 128 -5.87 -16.74 8.50
CA PRO A 128 -6.92 -16.49 7.50
C PRO A 128 -6.34 -16.28 6.10
N PHE A 129 -5.18 -15.60 6.01
CA PHE A 129 -4.46 -15.40 4.76
C PHE A 129 -4.13 -16.73 4.06
N TRP A 130 -3.57 -17.69 4.80
CA TRP A 130 -3.24 -19.00 4.24
C TRP A 130 -4.48 -19.88 4.06
N ALA A 131 -5.50 -19.77 4.91
CA ALA A 131 -6.78 -20.44 4.71
C ALA A 131 -7.40 -20.09 3.36
N GLN A 132 -7.45 -18.79 3.04
CA GLN A 132 -7.96 -18.30 1.76
C GLN A 132 -7.06 -18.73 0.61
N ARG A 133 -5.74 -18.54 0.74
CA ARG A 133 -4.78 -18.83 -0.33
C ARG A 133 -4.72 -20.33 -0.68
N LEU A 134 -4.87 -21.20 0.31
CA LEU A 134 -4.91 -22.66 0.12
C LEU A 134 -6.28 -23.16 -0.33
N ALA A 135 -7.36 -22.36 -0.23
CA ALA A 135 -8.68 -22.75 -0.73
C ALA A 135 -8.84 -22.52 -2.25
N CYS A 136 -7.97 -21.72 -2.88
CA CYS A 136 -8.01 -21.46 -4.32
C CYS A 136 -7.37 -22.61 -5.12
N GLU A 137 -8.04 -23.07 -6.18
CA GLU A 137 -7.52 -24.02 -7.15
C GLU A 137 -7.13 -23.30 -8.46
N PRO A 138 -6.08 -23.74 -9.18
CA PRO A 138 -5.25 -24.92 -8.90
C PRO A 138 -4.22 -24.66 -7.79
N ARG A 139 -4.09 -25.63 -6.87
CA ARG A 139 -3.05 -25.61 -5.83
C ARG A 139 -1.68 -25.94 -6.44
N SER A 140 -0.74 -25.02 -6.30
CA SER A 140 0.67 -25.30 -6.60
C SER A 140 1.28 -26.19 -5.51
N ASP A 141 1.94 -27.28 -5.91
CA ASP A 141 2.64 -28.20 -4.98
C ASP A 141 3.77 -27.52 -4.17
N ARG A 142 4.27 -26.38 -4.66
CA ARG A 142 5.37 -25.61 -4.07
C ARG A 142 5.04 -24.12 -4.08
N ILE A 143 5.21 -23.47 -2.94
CA ILE A 143 4.98 -22.03 -2.76
C ILE A 143 6.32 -21.32 -2.56
N CYS A 144 6.75 -20.54 -3.55
CA CYS A 144 7.95 -19.71 -3.45
C CYS A 144 7.68 -18.43 -2.65
N LEU A 145 8.60 -18.10 -1.74
CA LEU A 145 8.55 -16.92 -0.87
C LEU A 145 9.83 -16.10 -1.07
N ASP A 146 9.84 -15.24 -2.09
CA ASP A 146 11.05 -14.49 -2.49
C ASP A 146 11.36 -13.28 -1.59
N ASN A 147 10.38 -12.87 -0.78
CA ASN A 147 10.50 -11.75 0.17
C ASN A 147 10.73 -12.22 1.62
N VAL A 148 11.10 -13.49 1.80
CA VAL A 148 11.39 -14.10 3.10
C VAL A 148 12.78 -14.69 3.03
N THR A 149 13.62 -14.34 4.00
CA THR A 149 14.95 -14.96 4.10
C THR A 149 14.84 -16.28 4.86
N LYS A 150 15.84 -17.15 4.68
CA LYS A 150 15.92 -18.42 5.40
C LYS A 150 15.85 -18.21 6.93
N ALA A 151 16.63 -17.25 7.44
CA ALA A 151 16.68 -16.95 8.87
C ALA A 151 15.33 -16.49 9.44
N GLU A 152 14.55 -15.72 8.66
CA GLU A 152 13.23 -15.30 9.09
C GLU A 152 12.23 -16.45 9.07
N MET A 153 12.31 -17.32 8.06
CA MET A 153 11.48 -18.53 8.00
C MET A 153 11.77 -19.47 9.17
N ASP A 154 13.05 -19.72 9.47
CA ASP A 154 13.48 -20.54 10.60
C ASP A 154 12.96 -19.94 11.93
N ALA A 155 13.14 -18.63 12.14
CA ALA A 155 12.66 -17.94 13.34
C ALA A 155 11.14 -18.06 13.50
N PHE A 156 10.36 -17.88 12.43
CA PHE A 156 8.90 -18.02 12.48
C PHE A 156 8.46 -19.48 12.69
N LEU A 157 9.05 -20.43 11.95
CA LEU A 157 8.69 -21.85 12.12
C LEU A 157 9.03 -22.38 13.50
N SER A 158 10.08 -21.87 14.14
CA SER A 158 10.42 -22.23 15.52
C SER A 158 9.32 -21.88 16.54
N THR A 159 8.41 -20.94 16.22
CA THR A 159 7.25 -20.63 17.08
C THR A 159 6.11 -21.63 16.89
N GLN A 160 5.98 -22.15 15.67
CA GLN A 160 4.91 -23.09 15.28
C GLN A 160 5.29 -24.54 15.58
N TYR A 161 6.59 -24.83 15.53
CA TYR A 161 7.20 -26.13 15.80
C TYR A 161 8.27 -26.00 16.89
N PRO A 162 7.86 -25.75 18.15
CA PRO A 162 8.81 -25.59 19.23
C PRO A 162 9.58 -26.89 19.48
N SER A 163 10.89 -26.86 19.25
CA SER A 163 11.79 -27.94 19.62
C SER A 163 12.22 -27.83 21.10
N PRO A 164 12.21 -28.93 21.89
CA PRO A 164 12.65 -28.92 23.28
C PRO A 164 14.10 -28.47 23.50
N THR A 165 14.94 -28.57 22.47
CA THR A 165 16.35 -28.16 22.52
C THR A 165 16.54 -26.68 22.18
N GLU A 166 15.71 -26.12 21.30
CA GLU A 166 15.76 -24.71 20.86
C GLU A 166 15.06 -23.77 21.83
N SER A 167 14.10 -24.27 22.62
CA SER A 167 13.43 -23.51 23.69
C SER A 167 14.36 -23.06 24.82
N ARG A 168 15.62 -23.53 24.83
CA ARG A 168 16.62 -23.20 25.85
C ARG A 168 17.41 -21.92 25.55
N ASN A 169 17.42 -21.44 24.31
CA ASN A 169 18.11 -20.21 23.94
C ASN A 169 17.11 -19.04 23.83
N PRO A 170 17.36 -17.91 24.51
CA PRO A 170 16.51 -16.74 24.37
C PRO A 170 16.64 -16.18 22.95
N ARG A 171 15.49 -15.93 22.30
CA ARG A 171 15.47 -15.33 20.95
C ARG A 171 16.02 -13.90 20.98
N THR A 172 16.81 -13.59 19.97
CA THR A 172 17.40 -12.28 19.69
C THR A 172 16.34 -11.28 19.23
N VAL A 173 16.67 -9.98 19.30
CA VAL A 173 15.78 -8.91 18.82
C VAL A 173 15.52 -9.03 17.31
N SER A 174 16.51 -9.44 16.53
CA SER A 174 16.37 -9.68 15.08
C SER A 174 15.38 -10.80 14.78
N GLU A 175 15.44 -11.91 15.52
CA GLU A 175 14.49 -13.03 15.35
C GLU A 175 13.08 -12.60 15.73
N TRP A 176 12.90 -11.82 16.80
CA TRP A 176 11.57 -11.31 17.15
C TRP A 176 11.01 -10.34 16.11
N LYS A 177 11.85 -9.49 15.50
CA LYS A 177 11.43 -8.63 14.37
C LYS A 177 11.03 -9.46 13.15
N ALA A 178 11.77 -10.52 12.85
CA ALA A 178 11.43 -11.47 11.79
C ALA A 178 10.07 -12.13 12.04
N ILE A 179 9.84 -12.63 13.26
CA ILE A 179 8.58 -13.22 13.68
C ILE A 179 7.45 -12.20 13.55
N LEU A 180 7.61 -10.98 14.07
CA LEU A 180 6.61 -9.91 13.97
C LEU A 180 6.25 -9.61 12.51
N ARG A 181 7.26 -9.52 11.64
CA ARG A 181 7.07 -9.26 10.20
C ARG A 181 6.26 -10.35 9.52
N LEU A 182 6.68 -11.61 9.66
CA LEU A 182 6.02 -12.73 9.01
C LEU A 182 4.63 -13.00 9.60
N ALA A 183 4.49 -12.90 10.93
CA ALA A 183 3.21 -13.05 11.60
C ALA A 183 2.20 -11.98 11.17
N SER A 184 2.63 -10.72 11.02
CA SER A 184 1.77 -9.65 10.50
C SER A 184 1.40 -9.88 9.03
N MET A 185 2.39 -10.21 8.19
CA MET A 185 2.20 -10.44 6.75
C MET A 185 1.26 -11.62 6.46
N TRP A 186 1.37 -12.68 7.24
CA TRP A 186 0.55 -13.89 7.10
C TRP A 186 -0.64 -13.91 8.07
N GLN A 187 -0.93 -12.83 8.77
CA GLN A 187 -2.09 -12.73 9.66
C GLN A 187 -2.16 -13.84 10.74
N PHE A 188 -1.01 -14.17 11.35
CA PHE A 188 -0.94 -15.05 12.52
C PHE A 188 -0.98 -14.22 13.80
N GLU A 189 -2.14 -14.19 14.46
CA GLU A 189 -2.35 -13.27 15.59
C GLU A 189 -1.55 -13.65 16.85
N VAL A 190 -1.51 -14.93 17.22
CA VAL A 190 -0.82 -15.37 18.45
C VAL A 190 0.70 -15.13 18.38
N PRO A 191 1.43 -15.59 17.33
CA PRO A 191 2.84 -15.24 17.16
C PRO A 191 3.09 -13.73 17.07
N ARG A 192 2.17 -12.96 16.45
CA ARG A 192 2.27 -11.50 16.37
C ARG A 192 2.24 -10.88 17.77
N GLN A 193 1.26 -11.21 18.60
CA GLN A 193 1.14 -10.70 19.96
C GLN A 193 2.35 -11.05 20.83
N HIS A 194 2.84 -12.28 20.74
CA HIS A 194 4.06 -12.68 21.45
C HIS A 194 5.28 -11.88 21.03
N ALA A 195 5.43 -11.61 19.72
CA ALA A 195 6.53 -10.80 19.22
C ALA A 195 6.42 -9.34 19.68
N ILE A 196 5.22 -8.77 19.70
CA ILE A 196 4.98 -7.42 20.25
C ILE A 196 5.41 -7.38 21.72
N MET A 197 4.89 -8.27 22.57
CA MET A 197 5.24 -8.29 24.00
C MET A 197 6.75 -8.46 24.23
N ALA A 198 7.41 -9.30 23.42
CA ALA A 198 8.84 -9.54 23.52
C ALA A 198 9.67 -8.33 23.09
N LEU A 199 9.28 -7.64 22.03
CA LEU A 199 10.00 -6.48 21.49
C LEU A 199 9.77 -5.21 22.31
N ASP A 200 8.59 -5.06 22.93
CA ASP A 200 8.23 -3.88 23.73
C ASP A 200 9.24 -3.60 24.85
N THR A 201 9.74 -4.67 25.46
CA THR A 201 10.73 -4.64 26.56
C THR A 201 12.19 -4.60 26.09
N ARG A 202 12.46 -4.86 24.80
CA ARG A 202 13.82 -5.02 24.26
C ARG A 202 14.26 -3.89 23.33
N ILE A 203 13.32 -3.12 22.78
CA ILE A 203 13.62 -1.97 21.92
C ILE A 203 13.65 -0.71 22.78
N GLU A 204 14.85 -0.19 23.02
CA GLU A 204 15.05 1.04 23.77
C GLU A 204 14.93 2.30 22.90
N SER A 205 15.19 2.18 21.59
CA SER A 205 15.16 3.31 20.66
C SER A 205 13.72 3.75 20.35
N PRO A 206 13.29 4.97 20.71
CA PRO A 206 11.95 5.47 20.40
C PRO A 206 11.70 5.56 18.89
N LEU A 207 12.74 5.90 18.12
CA LEU A 207 12.64 5.99 16.67
C LEU A 207 12.35 4.62 16.05
N GLU A 208 13.11 3.60 16.47
CA GLU A 208 12.94 2.25 15.96
C GLU A 208 11.58 1.67 16.36
N LYS A 209 11.15 1.94 17.60
CA LYS A 209 9.83 1.57 18.09
C LYS A 209 8.71 2.22 17.29
N LEU A 210 8.86 3.50 16.92
CA LEU A 210 7.89 4.20 16.07
C LEU A 210 7.83 3.61 14.65
N ILE A 211 8.98 3.33 14.05
CA ILE A 211 9.05 2.74 12.70
C ILE A 211 8.36 1.37 12.68
N LEU A 212 8.64 0.51 13.65
CA LEU A 212 8.02 -0.82 13.74
C LEU A 212 6.53 -0.73 14.06
N ALA A 213 6.14 0.19 14.93
CA ALA A 213 4.74 0.42 15.26
C ALA A 213 3.93 0.85 14.03
N ARG A 214 4.48 1.72 13.19
CA ARG A 214 3.87 2.12 11.91
C ARG A 214 3.91 1.01 10.86
N ALA A 215 4.98 0.21 10.81
CA ALA A 215 5.13 -0.85 9.81
C ALA A 215 4.20 -2.06 10.06
N HIS A 216 3.85 -2.32 11.33
CA HIS A 216 3.08 -3.50 11.75
C HIS A 216 1.75 -3.15 12.45
N ASP A 217 1.32 -1.89 12.35
CA ASP A 217 0.07 -1.36 12.91
C ASP A 217 -0.09 -1.69 14.41
N ILE A 218 0.89 -1.27 15.22
CA ILE A 218 0.92 -1.47 16.69
C ILE A 218 0.59 -0.14 17.37
N GLU A 219 -0.69 0.08 17.66
CA GLU A 219 -1.16 1.36 18.21
C GLU A 219 -0.55 1.70 19.58
N ASP A 220 -0.42 0.70 20.45
CA ASP A 220 0.10 0.86 21.82
C ASP A 220 1.51 1.47 21.86
N TRP A 221 2.27 1.33 20.79
CA TRP A 221 3.65 1.83 20.70
C TRP A 221 3.74 3.23 20.10
N LEU A 222 2.76 3.65 19.31
CA LEU A 222 2.80 4.92 18.59
C LEU A 222 2.92 6.07 19.57
N HIS A 223 2.02 6.12 20.55
CA HIS A 223 1.97 7.20 21.51
C HIS A 223 3.26 7.35 22.35
N PRO A 224 3.72 6.31 23.07
CA PRO A 224 4.93 6.43 23.88
C PRO A 224 6.17 6.74 23.02
N ALA A 225 6.26 6.19 21.80
CA ALA A 225 7.39 6.46 20.92
C ALA A 225 7.41 7.92 20.42
N PHE A 226 6.26 8.46 19.99
CA PHE A 226 6.13 9.86 19.60
C PHE A 226 6.45 10.81 20.75
N ALA A 227 5.86 10.57 21.92
CA ALA A 227 6.09 11.41 23.09
C ALA A 227 7.58 11.44 23.47
N ALA A 228 8.26 10.29 23.42
CA ALA A 228 9.69 10.20 23.68
C ALA A 228 10.54 10.95 22.64
N LEU A 229 10.21 10.88 21.34
CA LEU A 229 10.89 11.64 20.28
C LEU A 229 10.68 13.16 20.43
N CYS A 230 9.50 13.59 20.85
CA CYS A 230 9.20 15.00 21.11
C CYS A 230 9.97 15.52 22.34
N LYS A 231 10.14 14.70 23.39
CA LYS A 231 10.84 15.06 24.64
C LYS A 231 12.37 15.01 24.54
N ARG A 232 12.94 14.32 23.53
CA ARG A 232 14.40 14.16 23.38
C ARG A 232 15.11 15.53 23.23
N PRO A 233 16.27 15.77 23.85
CA PRO A 233 17.00 17.03 23.69
C PRO A 233 17.40 17.27 22.23
N ASP A 234 17.93 16.26 21.56
CA ASP A 234 18.42 16.37 20.19
C ASP A 234 17.27 16.39 19.17
N PRO A 235 17.32 17.27 18.15
CA PRO A 235 16.40 17.25 17.03
C PRO A 235 16.53 15.94 16.23
N LEU A 236 15.59 15.69 15.33
CA LEU A 236 15.73 14.60 14.36
C LEU A 236 16.94 14.89 13.46
N SER A 237 17.84 13.92 13.33
CA SER A 237 18.90 14.01 12.33
C SER A 237 18.31 13.82 10.92
N SER A 238 19.06 14.21 9.88
CA SER A 238 18.64 13.96 8.49
C SER A 238 18.40 12.46 8.24
N ASP A 239 19.24 11.60 8.79
CA ASP A 239 19.14 10.14 8.61
C ASP A 239 17.93 9.54 9.36
N GLU A 240 17.54 10.14 10.48
CA GLU A 240 16.33 9.74 11.20
C GLU A 240 15.07 10.23 10.48
N ALA A 241 15.09 11.47 9.99
CA ALA A 241 13.97 12.04 9.25
C ALA A 241 13.67 11.28 7.95
N GLN A 242 14.71 10.79 7.26
CA GLN A 242 14.55 9.95 6.05
C GLN A 242 13.89 8.59 6.32
N LYS A 243 13.96 8.09 7.56
CA LYS A 243 13.36 6.80 7.95
C LYS A 243 11.90 6.93 8.38
N LEU A 244 11.43 8.16 8.60
CA LEU A 244 10.07 8.46 9.02
C LEU A 244 9.23 8.96 7.85
N SER A 245 7.91 8.84 7.96
CA SER A 245 7.02 9.51 7.01
C SER A 245 7.12 11.03 7.18
N LEU A 246 6.92 11.78 6.10
CA LEU A 246 6.91 13.26 6.17
C LEU A 246 5.88 13.77 7.19
N GLY A 247 4.73 13.09 7.30
CA GLY A 247 3.70 13.41 8.29
C GLY A 247 4.21 13.26 9.73
N ASP A 248 4.89 12.15 10.05
CA ASP A 248 5.46 11.93 11.38
C ASP A 248 6.57 12.95 11.68
N VAL A 249 7.41 13.29 10.70
CA VAL A 249 8.47 14.31 10.85
C VAL A 249 7.86 15.69 11.16
N LEU A 250 6.84 16.10 10.40
CA LEU A 250 6.16 17.37 10.63
C LEU A 250 5.49 17.38 12.00
N ALA A 251 4.78 16.32 12.38
CA ALA A 251 4.13 16.21 13.68
C ALA A 251 5.13 16.33 14.84
N ILE A 252 6.27 15.62 14.76
CA ILE A 252 7.33 15.70 15.77
C ILE A 252 7.90 17.13 15.83
N MET A 253 8.21 17.75 14.69
CA MET A 253 8.82 19.08 14.66
C MET A 253 7.85 20.16 15.13
N THR A 254 6.59 20.12 14.73
CA THR A 254 5.55 21.05 15.20
C THR A 254 5.31 20.89 16.70
N ALA A 255 5.25 19.64 17.20
CA ALA A 255 5.15 19.38 18.63
C ALA A 255 6.34 20.00 19.37
N ARG A 256 7.56 19.73 18.92
CA ARG A 256 8.79 20.27 19.53
C ARG A 256 8.81 21.80 19.51
N GLU A 257 8.40 22.43 18.41
CA GLU A 257 8.33 23.89 18.30
C GLU A 257 7.31 24.48 19.27
N ALA A 258 6.13 23.87 19.39
CA ALA A 258 5.12 24.27 20.36
C ALA A 258 5.65 24.14 21.80
N LEU A 259 6.37 23.06 22.10
CA LEU A 259 7.00 22.84 23.40
C LEU A 259 8.08 23.90 23.70
N LEU A 260 8.89 24.30 22.72
CA LEU A 260 9.91 25.34 22.87
C LEU A 260 9.28 26.73 23.10
N LYS A 261 8.23 27.08 22.33
CA LYS A 261 7.51 28.36 22.47
C LYS A 261 6.78 28.48 23.81
N ALA A 262 6.27 27.37 24.35
CA ALA A 262 5.57 27.35 25.61
C ALA A 262 6.47 27.57 26.84
N ASN A 263 7.78 27.35 26.71
CA ASN A 263 8.64 27.13 27.89
C ASN A 263 9.91 27.97 28.02
N GLY A 264 10.24 28.86 27.08
CA GLY A 264 11.22 29.94 27.30
C GLY A 264 12.61 29.56 27.88
N ALA A 265 13.02 28.28 27.83
CA ALA A 265 14.24 27.65 28.40
C ALA A 265 14.11 26.65 29.59
N CYS A 266 13.00 25.90 29.77
CA CYS A 266 13.01 24.69 30.63
C CYS A 266 12.13 23.55 30.08
N LEU A 267 12.30 22.28 30.51
CA LEU A 267 11.58 21.11 29.97
C LEU A 267 10.05 21.14 30.26
N PRO A 268 9.17 20.72 29.34
CA PRO A 268 7.70 20.80 29.50
C PRO A 268 7.11 19.76 30.45
N SER A 269 6.00 20.12 31.12
CA SER A 269 5.20 19.19 31.92
C SER A 269 4.49 18.17 31.03
N GLU A 270 4.43 16.92 31.49
CA GLU A 270 4.05 15.74 30.68
C GLU A 270 2.69 15.85 29.98
N GLY A 271 1.71 16.53 30.59
CA GLY A 271 0.35 16.61 30.07
C GLY A 271 0.20 17.35 28.72
N LYS A 272 1.00 18.40 28.46
CA LYS A 272 0.90 19.16 27.20
C LYS A 272 1.43 18.40 25.99
N VAL A 273 2.39 17.50 26.22
CA VAL A 273 2.92 16.60 25.19
C VAL A 273 1.85 15.57 24.84
N ASP A 274 1.23 14.97 25.85
CA ASP A 274 0.19 13.94 25.72
C ASP A 274 -1.00 14.44 24.89
N ASP A 275 -1.50 15.65 25.15
CA ASP A 275 -2.67 16.21 24.45
C ASP A 275 -2.37 16.53 22.98
N PHE A 276 -1.21 17.11 22.70
CA PHE A 276 -0.80 17.40 21.32
C PHE A 276 -0.54 16.11 20.53
N VAL A 277 0.11 15.15 21.18
CA VAL A 277 0.45 13.86 20.60
C VAL A 277 -0.84 13.07 20.34
N LYS A 278 -1.83 13.03 21.24
CA LYS A 278 -3.17 12.45 20.99
C LYS A 278 -3.89 13.05 19.78
N GLN A 279 -3.79 14.37 19.57
CA GLN A 279 -4.39 15.04 18.41
C GLN A 279 -3.72 14.66 17.07
N HIS A 280 -2.47 14.19 17.09
CA HIS A 280 -1.67 13.93 15.89
C HIS A 280 -1.32 12.43 15.67
N ILE A 281 -1.40 11.56 16.68
CA ILE A 281 -1.14 10.10 16.56
C ILE A 281 -2.23 9.40 15.77
N HIS A 282 -3.49 9.78 15.99
CA HIS A 282 -4.65 9.22 15.31
C HIS A 282 -4.86 9.78 13.91
N ALA A 283 -3.92 10.57 13.36
CA ALA A 283 -3.84 10.65 11.92
C ALA A 283 -3.46 9.24 11.46
N PRO A 284 -4.41 8.47 10.88
CA PRO A 284 -4.06 7.17 10.37
C PRO A 284 -2.95 7.40 9.35
N ARG A 285 -2.11 6.38 9.15
CA ARG A 285 -1.47 6.21 7.85
C ARG A 285 -2.55 6.55 6.81
N PRO A 286 -2.27 7.22 5.69
CA PRO A 286 -3.04 6.92 4.50
C PRO A 286 -2.75 5.46 4.12
N THR A 287 -3.10 4.49 4.99
CA THR A 287 -3.83 3.31 4.58
C THR A 287 -5.16 3.87 4.16
N THR A 288 -5.14 4.39 2.95
CA THR A 288 -6.31 4.55 2.15
C THR A 288 -6.78 3.14 1.77
N GLU A 289 -7.16 2.32 2.75
CA GLU A 289 -8.48 1.72 2.60
C GLU A 289 -9.45 2.88 2.83
N LEU A 290 -9.52 3.75 1.82
CA LEU A 290 -10.70 4.52 1.55
C LEU A 290 -11.85 3.54 1.79
N PRO A 291 -12.93 3.96 2.46
CA PRO A 291 -14.20 3.32 2.19
C PRO A 291 -14.21 3.14 0.67
N ARG A 292 -14.43 1.93 0.16
CA ARG A 292 -14.67 1.74 -1.28
C ARG A 292 -15.99 2.45 -1.67
N THR A 293 -16.23 3.69 -1.22
CA THR A 293 -16.82 4.72 -2.06
C THR A 293 -16.06 4.67 -3.36
N LEU A 294 -16.67 3.97 -4.31
CA LEU A 294 -16.26 3.91 -5.70
C LEU A 294 -15.85 5.32 -6.11
N LEU A 295 -14.55 5.51 -6.34
CA LEU A 295 -14.07 6.74 -6.95
C LEU A 295 -14.83 6.84 -8.27
N THR A 296 -15.71 7.82 -8.37
CA THR A 296 -16.61 8.02 -9.50
C THR A 296 -16.43 9.45 -9.93
N LEU A 297 -16.36 9.66 -11.25
CA LEU A 297 -16.23 10.97 -11.85
C LEU A 297 -17.45 11.20 -12.73
N SER A 298 -18.43 11.91 -12.20
CA SER A 298 -19.61 12.32 -12.95
C SER A 298 -19.23 13.36 -14.00
N ALA A 299 -19.99 13.44 -15.10
CA ALA A 299 -19.91 14.53 -16.07
C ALA A 299 -21.23 15.33 -16.03
N PRO A 300 -21.30 16.50 -15.36
CA PRO A 300 -20.23 17.27 -14.71
C PRO A 300 -19.81 16.76 -13.32
N PRO A 301 -18.55 16.98 -12.90
CA PRO A 301 -18.02 16.41 -11.66
C PRO A 301 -18.53 17.16 -10.43
N LYS A 302 -18.91 16.41 -9.39
CA LYS A 302 -19.39 16.99 -8.12
C LYS A 302 -18.21 17.46 -7.26
N ALA A 303 -18.44 18.42 -6.38
CA ALA A 303 -17.40 18.96 -5.49
C ALA A 303 -16.75 17.89 -4.61
N ASP A 304 -17.53 16.92 -4.13
CA ASP A 304 -17.00 15.80 -3.33
C ASP A 304 -16.16 14.83 -4.19
N GLU A 305 -16.57 14.55 -5.43
CA GLU A 305 -15.81 13.72 -6.38
C GLU A 305 -14.46 14.36 -6.72
N LEU A 306 -14.45 15.68 -6.96
CA LEU A 306 -13.23 16.46 -7.19
C LEU A 306 -12.31 16.45 -5.96
N LYS A 307 -12.88 16.49 -4.75
CA LYS A 307 -12.10 16.42 -3.50
C LYS A 307 -11.43 15.06 -3.35
N VAL A 308 -12.13 13.96 -3.62
CA VAL A 308 -11.54 12.61 -3.53
C VAL A 308 -10.53 12.38 -4.66
N LEU A 309 -10.84 12.78 -5.90
CA LEU A 309 -9.93 12.62 -7.03
C LEU A 309 -8.64 13.44 -6.86
N SER A 310 -8.74 14.68 -6.34
CA SER A 310 -7.55 15.49 -6.04
C SER A 310 -6.69 14.88 -4.93
N GLN A 311 -7.29 14.25 -3.91
CA GLN A 311 -6.54 13.52 -2.88
C GLN A 311 -5.76 12.35 -3.47
N HIS A 312 -6.37 11.54 -4.35
CA HIS A 312 -5.66 10.44 -5.00
C HIS A 312 -4.55 10.91 -5.95
N LEU A 313 -4.79 11.99 -6.70
CA LEU A 313 -3.78 12.61 -7.57
C LEU A 313 -2.58 13.12 -6.77
N LEU A 314 -2.81 13.66 -5.57
CA LEU A 314 -1.75 14.10 -4.65
C LEU A 314 -1.05 12.92 -3.95
N ALA A 315 -1.79 11.84 -3.67
CA ALA A 315 -1.25 10.62 -3.05
C ALA A 315 -0.46 9.74 -4.02
N GLY A 316 -0.52 10.00 -5.34
CA GLY A 316 0.14 9.19 -6.36
C GLY A 316 -0.59 7.87 -6.67
N SER A 317 -1.84 7.74 -6.25
CA SER A 317 -2.74 6.60 -6.50
C SER A 317 -3.31 6.65 -7.92
N TYR A 318 -2.43 6.61 -8.91
CA TYR A 318 -2.82 6.82 -10.31
C TYR A 318 -3.61 5.65 -10.90
N GLN A 319 -3.46 4.43 -10.37
CA GLN A 319 -4.23 3.26 -10.82
C GLN A 319 -5.72 3.42 -10.49
N GLU A 320 -6.03 3.88 -9.28
CA GLU A 320 -7.37 4.15 -8.79
C GLU A 320 -8.01 5.31 -9.55
N VAL A 321 -7.23 6.38 -9.81
CA VAL A 321 -7.67 7.53 -10.60
C VAL A 321 -8.00 7.12 -12.02
N VAL A 322 -7.10 6.38 -12.68
CA VAL A 322 -7.30 5.94 -14.06
C VAL A 322 -8.47 4.95 -14.15
N ALA A 323 -8.76 4.16 -13.12
CA ALA A 323 -9.90 3.24 -13.10
C ALA A 323 -11.27 3.94 -13.21
N THR A 324 -11.35 5.22 -12.86
CA THR A 324 -12.61 6.01 -12.94
C THR A 324 -12.92 6.54 -14.33
N ILE A 325 -11.96 6.45 -15.25
CA ILE A 325 -12.09 7.02 -16.58
C ILE A 325 -13.02 6.15 -17.41
N GLU A 326 -14.04 6.76 -17.96
CA GLU A 326 -15.03 6.17 -18.85
C GLU A 326 -15.17 7.03 -20.11
N ALA A 327 -15.92 6.53 -21.10
CA ALA A 327 -16.05 7.17 -22.40
C ALA A 327 -16.69 8.57 -22.36
N ASP A 328 -17.50 8.85 -21.34
CA ASP A 328 -18.34 10.03 -21.15
C ASP A 328 -17.70 11.10 -20.23
N ASN A 329 -16.69 10.72 -19.44
CA ASN A 329 -16.05 11.62 -18.47
C ASN A 329 -14.61 12.05 -18.82
N ILE A 330 -14.14 11.74 -20.03
CA ILE A 330 -12.78 12.07 -20.51
C ILE A 330 -12.47 13.57 -20.39
N GLU A 331 -13.37 14.43 -20.85
CA GLU A 331 -13.16 15.89 -20.80
C GLU A 331 -13.12 16.40 -19.36
N ALA A 332 -14.05 15.95 -18.52
CA ALA A 332 -14.10 16.28 -17.10
C ALA A 332 -12.82 15.85 -16.38
N PHE A 333 -12.30 14.66 -16.71
CA PHE A 333 -11.03 14.16 -16.19
C PHE A 333 -9.86 15.05 -16.58
N CYS A 334 -9.72 15.38 -17.86
CA CYS A 334 -8.65 16.25 -18.35
C CYS A 334 -8.67 17.64 -17.73
N HIS A 335 -9.86 18.25 -17.60
CA HIS A 335 -10.01 19.52 -16.89
C HIS A 335 -9.62 19.40 -15.42
N THR A 336 -9.99 18.30 -14.76
CA THR A 336 -9.64 18.09 -13.36
C THR A 336 -8.13 17.90 -13.17
N LEU A 337 -7.49 17.13 -14.06
CA LEU A 337 -6.05 16.94 -14.10
C LEU A 337 -5.30 18.26 -14.32
N ALA A 338 -5.89 19.16 -15.12
CA ALA A 338 -5.34 20.49 -15.35
C ALA A 338 -5.50 21.43 -14.15
N ASP A 339 -6.69 21.51 -13.57
CA ASP A 339 -7.04 22.55 -12.59
C ASP A 339 -6.68 22.18 -11.15
N PHE A 340 -6.79 20.90 -10.79
CA PHE A 340 -6.62 20.44 -9.41
C PHE A 340 -5.35 19.62 -9.20
N SER A 341 -4.49 19.49 -10.23
CA SER A 341 -3.26 18.74 -10.12
C SER A 341 -2.05 19.46 -10.69
N SER A 342 -0.89 19.12 -10.13
CA SER A 342 0.42 19.53 -10.63
C SER A 342 1.00 18.53 -11.64
N VAL A 343 0.28 17.45 -11.93
CA VAL A 343 0.72 16.36 -12.82
C VAL A 343 1.12 16.87 -14.20
N LEU A 344 0.41 17.86 -14.74
CA LEU A 344 0.67 18.41 -16.07
C LEU A 344 1.80 19.45 -16.11
N ARG A 345 2.48 19.72 -14.99
CA ARG A 345 3.53 20.77 -14.93
C ARG A 345 4.88 20.31 -15.48
N ASP A 346 5.25 19.04 -15.30
CA ASP A 346 6.53 18.50 -15.74
C ASP A 346 6.42 17.04 -16.18
N SER A 347 7.44 16.56 -16.89
CA SER A 347 7.49 15.19 -17.42
C SER A 347 7.58 14.11 -16.34
N THR A 348 8.10 14.43 -15.15
CA THR A 348 8.31 13.46 -14.07
C THR A 348 7.01 13.07 -13.37
N ARG A 349 6.01 13.96 -13.38
CA ARG A 349 4.72 13.75 -12.73
C ARG A 349 3.67 13.11 -13.64
N ILE A 350 3.73 13.37 -14.95
CA ILE A 350 2.79 12.76 -15.90
C ILE A 350 3.18 11.33 -16.28
N ASP A 351 4.46 11.00 -16.22
CA ASP A 351 4.99 9.68 -16.56
C ASP A 351 4.29 8.52 -15.80
N PRO A 352 4.09 8.59 -14.46
CA PRO A 352 3.28 7.61 -13.73
C PRO A 352 1.83 7.48 -14.21
N VAL A 353 1.21 8.57 -14.66
CA VAL A 353 -0.17 8.56 -15.17
C VAL A 353 -0.23 7.87 -16.53
N LEU A 354 0.73 8.14 -17.41
CA LEU A 354 0.84 7.45 -18.71
C LEU A 354 1.03 5.94 -18.51
N LYS A 355 1.89 5.54 -17.57
CA LYS A 355 2.09 4.13 -17.20
C LYS A 355 0.80 3.49 -16.67
N ALA A 356 0.06 4.19 -15.81
CA ALA A 356 -1.22 3.70 -15.28
C ALA A 356 -2.29 3.53 -16.37
N ILE A 357 -2.36 4.46 -17.35
CA ILE A 357 -3.25 4.35 -18.52
C ILE A 357 -2.90 3.11 -19.35
N LEU A 358 -1.61 2.93 -19.69
CA LEU A 358 -1.15 1.77 -20.44
C LEU A 358 -1.41 0.46 -19.67
N HIS A 359 -1.16 0.43 -18.37
CA HIS A 359 -1.43 -0.71 -17.50
C HIS A 359 -2.92 -1.07 -17.45
N ARG A 360 -3.83 -0.07 -17.39
CA ARG A 360 -5.27 -0.34 -17.47
C ARG A 360 -5.64 -0.96 -18.82
N GLY A 361 -5.09 -0.45 -19.92
CA GLY A 361 -5.31 -1.04 -21.24
C GLY A 361 -4.75 -2.46 -21.37
N ALA A 362 -3.64 -2.77 -20.68
CA ALA A 362 -3.10 -4.11 -20.61
C ALA A 362 -4.07 -5.09 -19.90
N LEU A 363 -4.70 -4.64 -18.80
CA LEU A 363 -5.62 -5.46 -18.00
C LEU A 363 -7.01 -5.58 -18.61
N ASP A 364 -7.50 -4.52 -19.24
CA ASP A 364 -8.86 -4.39 -19.75
C ASP A 364 -8.86 -3.92 -21.22
N PRO A 365 -9.03 -4.84 -22.19
CA PRO A 365 -9.03 -4.50 -23.61
C PRO A 365 -10.20 -3.59 -24.00
N SER A 366 -11.30 -3.57 -23.23
CA SER A 366 -12.42 -2.66 -23.49
C SER A 366 -12.07 -1.20 -23.20
N PHE A 367 -11.03 -0.95 -22.39
CA PHE A 367 -10.53 0.38 -22.11
C PHE A 367 -9.66 0.94 -23.24
N ILE A 368 -9.11 0.12 -24.14
CA ILE A 368 -8.17 0.58 -25.19
C ILE A 368 -8.73 1.76 -26.00
N PRO A 369 -9.96 1.74 -26.55
CA PRO A 369 -10.52 2.88 -27.28
C PRO A 369 -10.75 4.11 -26.41
N VAL A 370 -11.02 3.93 -25.12
CA VAL A 370 -11.20 5.04 -24.16
C VAL A 370 -9.85 5.66 -23.81
N GLY A 371 -8.84 4.84 -23.54
CA GLY A 371 -7.47 5.25 -23.27
C GLY A 371 -6.82 5.97 -24.45
N THR A 372 -7.04 5.51 -25.69
CA THR A 372 -6.57 6.20 -26.90
C THR A 372 -7.19 7.59 -27.01
N ARG A 373 -8.52 7.70 -26.90
CA ARG A 373 -9.21 9.00 -26.95
C ARG A 373 -8.77 9.94 -25.84
N LEU A 374 -8.52 9.43 -24.63
CA LEU A 374 -7.97 10.21 -23.53
C LEU A 374 -6.58 10.79 -23.88
N LEU A 375 -5.69 9.95 -24.41
CA LEU A 375 -4.33 10.37 -24.78
C LEU A 375 -4.32 11.32 -25.99
N GLU A 376 -5.33 11.28 -26.85
CA GLU A 376 -5.56 12.27 -27.92
C GLU A 376 -6.10 13.59 -27.38
N ALA A 377 -7.02 13.55 -26.41
CA ALA A 377 -7.66 14.74 -25.84
C ALA A 377 -6.70 15.57 -24.96
N LEU A 378 -5.81 14.91 -24.21
CA LEU A 378 -4.90 15.56 -23.27
C LEU A 378 -4.04 16.68 -23.91
N PRO A 379 -3.32 16.46 -25.03
CA PRO A 379 -2.57 17.52 -25.71
C PRO A 379 -3.42 18.69 -26.20
N LEU A 380 -4.64 18.43 -26.69
CA LEU A 380 -5.55 19.45 -27.20
C LEU A 380 -6.03 20.38 -26.08
N ILE A 381 -6.37 19.80 -24.93
CA ILE A 381 -6.80 20.55 -23.74
C ILE A 381 -5.62 21.36 -23.18
N LEU A 382 -4.42 20.79 -23.16
CA LEU A 382 -3.18 21.50 -22.77
C LEU A 382 -2.92 22.74 -23.65
N ARG A 383 -3.14 22.64 -24.97
CA ARG A 383 -3.02 23.79 -25.89
C ARG A 383 -4.05 24.88 -25.55
N GLY A 384 -5.31 24.51 -25.34
CA GLY A 384 -6.37 25.47 -24.98
C GLY A 384 -6.13 26.19 -23.65
N LEU A 385 -5.62 25.48 -22.65
CA LEU A 385 -5.28 26.07 -21.34
C LEU A 385 -4.09 27.05 -21.43
N LYS A 386 -3.07 26.73 -22.23
CA LYS A 386 -1.93 27.65 -22.48
C LYS A 386 -2.39 28.96 -23.10
N THR A 387 -3.40 28.94 -23.98
CA THR A 387 -3.94 30.15 -24.61
C THR A 387 -4.82 30.97 -23.66
N CYS A 388 -5.59 30.33 -22.78
CA CYS A 388 -6.49 31.02 -21.85
C CYS A 388 -5.80 31.53 -20.58
N GLN A 389 -4.72 30.88 -20.13
CA GLN A 389 -3.97 31.23 -18.92
C GLN A 389 -2.47 31.41 -19.25
N PRO A 390 -2.10 32.51 -19.94
CA PRO A 390 -0.71 32.77 -20.29
C PRO A 390 0.15 32.88 -19.02
N GLY A 391 1.12 31.97 -18.86
CA GLY A 391 2.03 31.90 -17.70
C GLY A 391 2.01 30.57 -16.93
N ARG A 392 1.04 29.68 -17.18
CA ARG A 392 1.03 28.33 -16.58
C ARG A 392 2.07 27.44 -17.28
N VAL A 393 3.09 26.99 -16.54
CA VAL A 393 4.08 26.02 -17.04
C VAL A 393 3.40 24.66 -17.15
N LEU A 394 3.15 24.23 -18.38
CA LEU A 394 2.54 22.95 -18.73
C LEU A 394 3.42 22.24 -19.76
N ILE A 395 3.47 20.92 -19.70
CA ILE A 395 4.18 20.13 -20.71
C ILE A 395 3.68 20.52 -22.11
N ASP A 396 4.57 20.60 -23.09
CA ASP A 396 4.17 20.72 -24.49
C ASP A 396 3.85 19.34 -25.10
N GLU A 397 3.14 19.37 -26.21
CA GLU A 397 2.73 18.16 -26.92
C GLU A 397 3.91 17.35 -27.45
N GLY A 398 5.01 18.01 -27.81
CA GLY A 398 6.21 17.34 -28.29
C GLY A 398 6.84 16.47 -27.21
N GLU A 399 6.99 17.01 -26.00
CA GLU A 399 7.46 16.27 -24.83
C GLU A 399 6.46 15.19 -24.38
N PHE A 400 5.14 15.46 -24.43
CA PHE A 400 4.12 14.44 -24.15
C PHE A 400 4.24 13.22 -25.10
N LYS A 401 4.25 13.48 -26.42
CA LYS A 401 4.41 12.43 -27.44
C LYS A 401 5.74 11.71 -27.33
N LYS A 402 6.80 12.40 -26.86
CA LYS A 402 8.11 11.80 -26.62
C LYS A 402 8.08 10.80 -25.47
N LEU A 403 7.37 11.09 -24.38
CA LEU A 403 7.19 10.13 -23.27
C LEU A 403 6.43 8.86 -23.73
N LEU A 404 5.32 9.02 -24.46
CA LEU A 404 4.60 7.88 -25.04
C LEU A 404 5.49 7.04 -25.96
N ARG A 405 6.30 7.70 -26.80
CA ARG A 405 7.30 7.02 -27.65
C ARG A 405 8.32 6.24 -26.84
N ILE A 406 8.80 6.78 -25.71
CA ILE A 406 9.75 6.09 -24.84
C ILE A 406 9.11 4.80 -24.30
N HIS A 407 7.92 4.87 -23.71
CA HIS A 407 7.23 3.67 -23.18
C HIS A 407 6.96 2.62 -24.26
N ALA A 408 6.46 3.02 -25.43
CA ALA A 408 6.23 2.12 -26.56
C ALA A 408 7.54 1.46 -27.03
N SER A 409 8.63 2.23 -27.14
CA SER A 409 9.94 1.72 -27.55
C SER A 409 10.53 0.75 -26.53
N THR A 410 10.32 1.01 -25.23
CA THR A 410 10.73 0.14 -24.14
C THR A 410 10.02 -1.21 -24.22
N LEU A 411 8.69 -1.22 -24.34
CA LEU A 411 7.90 -2.46 -24.46
C LEU A 411 8.34 -3.28 -25.69
N ARG A 412 8.35 -2.65 -26.87
CA ARG A 412 8.77 -3.30 -28.13
C ARG A 412 10.21 -3.83 -28.05
N GLY A 413 11.11 -3.08 -27.42
CA GLY A 413 12.50 -3.47 -27.22
C GLY A 413 12.65 -4.71 -26.33
N VAL A 414 11.95 -4.73 -25.20
CA VAL A 414 11.93 -5.88 -24.29
C VAL A 414 11.37 -7.11 -25.00
N TRP A 415 10.23 -7.00 -25.69
CA TRP A 415 9.63 -8.13 -26.40
C TRP A 415 10.53 -8.68 -27.51
N ARG A 416 11.18 -7.81 -28.30
CA ARG A 416 12.12 -8.22 -29.35
C ARG A 416 13.30 -9.00 -28.77
N LYS A 417 13.96 -8.46 -27.73
CA LYS A 417 15.08 -9.14 -27.08
C LYS A 417 14.66 -10.43 -26.39
N CYS A 418 13.43 -10.51 -25.87
CA CYS A 418 12.88 -11.73 -25.32
C CYS A 418 12.71 -12.79 -26.41
N ALA A 419 12.17 -12.44 -27.57
CA ALA A 419 12.07 -13.36 -28.71
C ALA A 419 13.45 -13.86 -29.18
N GLU A 420 14.44 -12.97 -29.29
CA GLU A 420 15.82 -13.33 -29.64
C GLU A 420 16.47 -14.25 -28.60
N SER A 421 16.22 -13.99 -27.31
CA SER A 421 16.79 -14.78 -26.21
C SER A 421 16.07 -16.12 -26.06
N ASN A 422 14.77 -16.20 -26.35
CA ASN A 422 14.01 -17.44 -26.37
C ASN A 422 14.55 -18.42 -27.41
N ALA A 423 14.99 -17.92 -28.57
CA ALA A 423 15.67 -18.74 -29.56
C ALA A 423 16.98 -19.37 -29.05
N LYS A 424 17.60 -18.79 -28.01
CA LYS A 424 18.84 -19.29 -27.38
C LYS A 424 18.56 -20.22 -26.20
N PHE A 425 17.58 -19.90 -25.38
CA PHE A 425 17.30 -20.62 -24.13
C PHE A 425 16.20 -21.67 -24.24
N GLY A 426 15.41 -21.67 -25.31
CA GLY A 426 14.25 -22.56 -25.48
C GLY A 426 13.14 -22.36 -24.45
N SER A 427 13.22 -21.28 -23.67
CA SER A 427 12.26 -20.90 -22.64
C SER A 427 12.10 -19.38 -22.62
N MET A 428 10.88 -18.93 -22.88
CA MET A 428 10.54 -17.51 -22.89
C MET A 428 10.55 -16.91 -21.48
N GLU A 429 10.33 -17.73 -20.44
CA GLU A 429 10.49 -17.36 -19.03
C GLU A 429 11.95 -16.98 -18.71
N LEU A 430 12.90 -17.85 -19.11
CA LEU A 430 14.32 -17.58 -18.95
C LEU A 430 14.77 -16.40 -19.80
N ALA A 431 14.22 -16.27 -21.01
CA ALA A 431 14.46 -15.13 -21.87
C ALA A 431 14.03 -13.80 -21.23
N LEU A 432 12.82 -13.75 -20.64
CA LEU A 432 12.31 -12.56 -19.97
C LEU A 432 13.15 -12.19 -18.75
N ARG A 433 13.48 -13.17 -17.89
CA ARG A 433 14.38 -12.94 -16.75
C ARG A 433 15.76 -12.46 -17.19
N HIS A 434 16.34 -13.07 -18.23
CA HIS A 434 17.63 -12.68 -18.76
C HIS A 434 17.61 -11.24 -19.29
N VAL A 435 16.60 -10.89 -20.10
CA VAL A 435 16.49 -9.57 -20.72
C VAL A 435 16.30 -8.47 -19.68
N LEU A 436 15.43 -8.69 -18.68
CA LEU A 436 15.16 -7.70 -17.63
C LEU A 436 16.25 -7.61 -16.57
N SER A 437 17.14 -8.61 -16.44
CA SER A 437 18.25 -8.60 -15.48
C SER A 437 19.59 -8.15 -16.08
N THR A 438 19.85 -8.42 -17.35
CA THR A 438 21.19 -8.24 -17.95
C THR A 438 21.23 -7.30 -19.15
N ALA A 439 20.11 -7.15 -19.88
CA ALA A 439 20.12 -6.46 -21.17
C ALA A 439 19.69 -4.98 -21.08
N TYR A 440 19.25 -4.52 -19.91
CA TYR A 440 18.73 -3.17 -19.70
C TYR A 440 19.10 -2.58 -18.34
N PRO A 441 19.27 -1.25 -18.25
CA PRO A 441 19.38 -0.54 -16.98
C PRO A 441 18.13 -0.70 -16.10
N ALA A 442 18.30 -0.54 -14.78
CA ALA A 442 17.24 -0.72 -13.78
C ALA A 442 15.96 0.09 -14.05
N TYR A 443 16.06 1.29 -14.63
CA TYR A 443 14.88 2.13 -14.93
C TYR A 443 13.98 1.53 -16.02
N ILE A 444 14.53 0.81 -17.00
CA ILE A 444 13.75 0.15 -18.05
C ILE A 444 12.95 -1.01 -17.46
N ARG A 445 13.53 -1.74 -16.52
CA ARG A 445 12.82 -2.79 -15.77
C ARG A 445 11.67 -2.19 -14.99
N GLN A 446 11.89 -1.10 -14.26
CA GLN A 446 10.85 -0.41 -13.49
C GLN A 446 9.72 0.09 -14.40
N ASP A 447 10.05 0.67 -15.56
CA ASP A 447 9.06 1.12 -16.55
C ASP A 447 8.22 -0.04 -17.10
N PHE A 448 8.88 -1.15 -17.45
CA PHE A 448 8.20 -2.35 -17.94
C PHE A 448 7.28 -2.97 -16.88
N GLU A 449 7.78 -3.13 -15.66
CA GLU A 449 7.02 -3.71 -14.55
C GLU A 449 5.85 -2.80 -14.11
N ALA A 450 5.97 -1.48 -14.27
CA ALA A 450 4.89 -0.54 -14.00
C ALA A 450 3.74 -0.61 -15.03
N ILE A 451 4.03 -1.03 -16.27
CA ILE A 451 3.03 -1.12 -17.35
C ILE A 451 2.43 -2.53 -17.45
N MET A 452 3.24 -3.58 -17.34
CA MET A 452 2.78 -4.96 -17.47
C MET A 452 2.37 -5.54 -16.11
N ASP A 453 3.37 -5.95 -15.33
CA ASP A 453 3.31 -6.40 -13.93
C ASP A 453 4.77 -6.72 -13.51
N ARG A 454 5.01 -6.99 -12.23
CA ARG A 454 6.32 -7.45 -11.75
C ARG A 454 6.77 -8.69 -12.51
N CYS A 455 8.06 -8.75 -12.84
CA CYS A 455 8.63 -9.87 -13.60
C CYS A 455 8.28 -11.22 -12.98
N ASP A 456 8.31 -11.33 -11.64
CA ASP A 456 8.02 -12.57 -10.93
C ASP A 456 6.55 -13.01 -11.11
N CYS A 457 5.62 -12.07 -11.18
CA CYS A 457 4.20 -12.31 -11.42
C CYS A 457 3.97 -12.78 -12.87
N LEU A 458 4.67 -12.19 -13.84
CA LEU A 458 4.60 -12.57 -15.25
C LEU A 458 5.20 -13.96 -15.51
N THR A 459 6.31 -14.29 -14.85
CA THR A 459 6.94 -15.62 -14.96
C THR A 459 6.14 -16.72 -14.25
N SER A 460 5.32 -16.37 -13.26
CA SER A 460 4.47 -17.34 -12.55
C SER A 460 3.22 -17.74 -13.33
N SER A 461 2.80 -16.95 -14.33
CA SER A 461 1.62 -17.22 -15.16
C SER A 461 1.85 -16.74 -16.59
N TRP A 462 2.27 -17.66 -17.45
CA TRP A 462 2.59 -17.33 -18.85
C TRP A 462 1.35 -16.87 -19.64
N ASP A 463 0.19 -17.50 -19.40
CA ASP A 463 -1.08 -17.07 -19.99
C ASP A 463 -1.48 -15.64 -19.59
N LYS A 464 -1.02 -15.17 -18.42
CA LYS A 464 -1.19 -13.77 -18.02
C LYS A 464 -0.26 -12.89 -18.85
N TYR A 465 1.02 -13.26 -18.98
CA TYR A 465 1.97 -12.50 -19.78
C TYR A 465 1.51 -12.34 -21.24
N GLU A 466 1.13 -13.43 -21.91
CA GLU A 466 0.72 -13.38 -23.33
C GLU A 466 -0.51 -12.51 -23.54
N ARG A 467 -1.48 -12.58 -22.62
CA ARG A 467 -2.70 -11.77 -22.66
C ARG A 467 -2.40 -10.28 -22.48
N LEU A 468 -1.61 -9.93 -21.46
CA LEU A 468 -1.22 -8.53 -21.22
C LEU A 468 -0.41 -7.97 -22.39
N LYS A 469 0.49 -8.79 -22.95
CA LYS A 469 1.28 -8.44 -24.13
C LYS A 469 0.38 -8.18 -25.34
N ALA A 470 -0.55 -9.08 -25.65
CA ALA A 470 -1.47 -8.93 -26.78
C ALA A 470 -2.32 -7.67 -26.65
N ASN A 471 -2.92 -7.44 -25.48
CA ASN A 471 -3.71 -6.23 -25.22
C ASN A 471 -2.87 -4.94 -25.38
N LEU A 472 -1.61 -4.95 -24.96
CA LEU A 472 -0.70 -3.82 -25.16
C LEU A 472 -0.25 -3.67 -26.61
N GLU A 473 -0.09 -4.75 -27.37
CA GLU A 473 0.17 -4.69 -28.81
C GLU A 473 -0.98 -3.98 -29.53
N ASP A 474 -2.22 -4.37 -29.23
CA ASP A 474 -3.44 -3.73 -29.74
C ASP A 474 -3.53 -2.25 -29.31
N PHE A 475 -3.21 -1.95 -28.05
CA PHE A 475 -3.23 -0.58 -27.56
C PHE A 475 -2.16 0.28 -28.27
N LEU A 476 -0.94 -0.23 -28.42
CA LEU A 476 0.11 0.47 -29.15
C LEU A 476 -0.26 0.68 -30.63
N GLU A 477 -0.96 -0.25 -31.26
CA GLU A 477 -1.49 -0.08 -32.62
C GLU A 477 -2.53 1.06 -32.68
N SER A 478 -3.48 1.08 -31.73
CA SER A 478 -4.44 2.18 -31.61
C SER A 478 -3.77 3.55 -31.41
N LEU A 479 -2.66 3.61 -30.66
CA LEU A 479 -1.87 4.84 -30.51
C LEU A 479 -1.12 5.25 -31.80
N VAL A 480 -0.76 4.29 -32.65
CA VAL A 480 -0.18 4.56 -33.98
C VAL A 480 -1.24 5.15 -34.90
N GLU A 481 -2.44 4.57 -34.93
CA GLU A 481 -3.58 5.06 -35.72
C GLU A 481 -3.97 6.50 -35.31
N ALA A 482 -3.93 6.79 -34.01
CA ALA A 482 -4.12 8.12 -33.42
C ALA A 482 -2.97 9.12 -33.69
N ALA A 483 -1.91 8.71 -34.41
CA ALA A 483 -0.69 9.51 -34.66
C ALA A 483 -0.02 10.05 -33.38
N LEU A 484 -0.17 9.34 -32.25
CA LEU A 484 0.47 9.68 -30.97
C LEU A 484 1.90 9.13 -30.90
N ILE A 485 2.13 7.98 -31.52
CA ILE A 485 3.44 7.33 -31.65
C ILE A 485 3.67 6.87 -33.11
N PRO A 486 4.92 6.74 -33.57
CA PRO A 486 5.20 6.27 -34.93
C PRO A 486 4.93 4.78 -35.06
N SER A 487 4.54 4.36 -36.28
CA SER A 487 4.64 2.98 -36.73
C SER A 487 6.14 2.61 -36.76
N ILE A 488 6.55 1.63 -35.95
CA ILE A 488 7.96 1.17 -35.85
C ILE A 488 7.99 -0.31 -36.21
#